data_AF-G4ZJV9-F1
#
_entry.id   AF-G4ZJV9-F1
#
_cell.length_a   1.000
_cell.length_b   1.000
_cell.length_c   1.000
_cell.angle_alpha   90.00
_cell.angle_beta   90.00
_cell.angle_gamma   90.00
#
_symmetry.space_group_name_H-M   'P 1'
#
loop_
_entity.id
_entity.type
_entity.pdbx_description
1 polymer ?
#
loop_
_entity_poly.entity_id
_entity_poly.type
_entity_poly.pdbx_seq_one_letter_code
_entity_poly.pdbx_strand_id
1 'polypeptide(L)' 'KRPVKEVKRERAEITEALLKMLPVLNGKSLCMKYLSRIGCPSRRDGCFSKDRGHFCPDRLPSEVRDVIICCYGGF' A
#
# COMPACT_ATOMS: atom_id res chain seq x y z
N LYS A 1 6.93 32.74 -20.69
CA LYS A 1 6.54 31.31 -20.89
C LYS A 1 6.50 30.68 -19.50
N ARG A 2 5.34 30.21 -19.03
CA ARG A 2 5.19 29.63 -17.68
C ARG A 2 5.97 28.31 -17.65
N PRO A 3 6.80 28.03 -16.63
CA PRO A 3 7.44 26.72 -16.53
C PRO A 3 6.33 25.70 -16.28
N VAL A 4 6.13 24.80 -17.25
CA VAL A 4 5.36 23.59 -17.06
C VAL A 4 6.07 22.80 -15.97
N LYS A 5 5.55 22.85 -14.75
CA LYS A 5 5.94 21.89 -13.71
C LYS A 5 5.52 20.53 -14.27
N GLU A 6 6.47 19.78 -14.79
CA GLU A 6 6.30 18.34 -14.96
C GLU A 6 5.85 17.82 -13.61
N VAL A 7 4.54 17.57 -13.49
CA VAL A 7 4.00 16.71 -12.46
C VAL A 7 4.52 15.34 -12.85
N LYS A 8 5.79 15.06 -12.50
CA LYS A 8 6.26 13.70 -12.40
C LYS A 8 5.19 13.04 -11.57
N ARG A 9 4.50 12.06 -12.15
CA ARG A 9 3.73 11.12 -11.35
C ARG A 9 4.80 10.39 -10.55
N GLU A 10 5.28 11.02 -9.48
CA GLU A 10 6.18 10.44 -8.50
C GLU A 10 5.40 9.21 -8.04
N ARG A 11 5.79 8.04 -8.58
CA ARG A 11 5.30 6.78 -8.07
C ARG A 11 5.56 6.87 -6.59
N ALA A 12 4.51 6.92 -5.78
CA ALA A 12 4.64 7.09 -4.35
C ALA A 12 5.64 6.04 -3.86
N GLU A 13 6.85 6.49 -3.52
CA GLU A 13 7.94 5.59 -3.20
C GLU A 13 7.57 4.90 -1.89
N ILE A 14 7.71 3.58 -1.87
CA ILE A 14 7.43 2.81 -0.65
C ILE A 14 8.62 3.05 0.28
N THR A 15 8.53 4.09 1.10
CA THR A 15 9.53 4.43 2.11
C THR A 15 9.33 3.64 3.39
N GLU A 16 10.37 3.50 4.21
CA GLU A 16 10.26 2.87 5.54
C GLU A 16 9.28 3.61 6.45
N ALA A 17 9.18 4.93 6.33
CA ALA A 17 8.21 5.74 7.07
C ALA A 17 6.77 5.35 6.71
N LEU A 18 6.47 5.20 5.42
CA LEU A 18 5.17 4.70 4.95
C LEU A 18 4.88 3.29 5.49
N LEU A 19 5.88 2.40 5.48
CA LEU A 19 5.72 1.05 6.01
C LEU A 19 5.39 1.04 7.51
N LYS A 20 5.93 2.00 8.29
CA LYS A 20 5.59 2.19 9.70
C LYS A 20 4.18 2.74 9.92
N MET A 21 3.63 3.49 8.96
CA MET A 21 2.24 3.99 9.02
C MET A 21 1.20 2.93 8.67
N LEU A 22 1.62 1.76 8.20
CA LEU A 22 0.69 0.70 7.88
C LEU A 22 -0.03 0.21 9.14
N PRO A 23 -1.35 0.00 9.06
CA PRO A 23 -2.07 -0.68 10.13
C PRO A 23 -1.41 -2.01 10.44
N VAL A 24 -1.29 -2.32 11.74
CA VAL A 24 -0.74 -3.58 12.23
C VAL A 24 -1.85 -4.31 12.98
N LEU A 25 -2.09 -5.56 12.59
CA LEU A 25 -3.06 -6.43 13.24
C LEU A 25 -2.37 -7.75 13.60
N ASN A 26 -2.47 -8.17 14.87
CA ASN A 26 -1.83 -9.40 15.37
C ASN A 26 -0.32 -9.47 15.06
N GLY A 27 0.39 -8.34 15.18
CA GLY A 27 1.82 -8.24 14.90
C GLY A 27 2.20 -8.26 13.41
N LYS A 28 1.23 -8.24 12.50
CA LYS A 28 1.47 -8.23 11.05
C LYS A 28 1.04 -6.90 10.44
N SER A 29 1.91 -6.27 9.67
CA SER A 29 1.58 -5.05 8.93
C SER A 29 0.66 -5.36 7.75
N LEU A 30 -0.20 -4.42 7.39
CA LEU A 30 -1.11 -4.60 6.25
C LEU A 30 -0.36 -4.94 4.95
N CYS A 31 -0.89 -5.92 4.22
CA CYS A 31 -0.51 -6.19 2.84
C CYS A 31 -1.22 -5.20 1.91
N MET A 32 -0.49 -4.20 1.39
CA MET A 32 -1.05 -3.22 0.45
C MET A 32 -1.61 -3.88 -0.82
N LYS A 33 -0.98 -4.95 -1.31
CA LYS A 33 -1.46 -5.71 -2.48
C LYS A 33 -2.79 -6.42 -2.22
N TYR A 34 -3.04 -6.84 -0.97
CA TYR A 34 -4.31 -7.50 -0.62
C TYR A 34 -5.50 -6.57 -0.78
N LEU A 35 -5.34 -5.29 -0.42
CA LEU A 35 -6.37 -4.29 -0.64
C LEU A 35 -6.42 -3.75 -2.06
N SER A 36 -5.43 -4.07 -2.89
CA SER A 36 -5.38 -3.57 -4.26
C SER A 36 -6.15 -4.47 -5.23
N ARG A 37 -6.55 -3.92 -6.38
CA ARG A 37 -7.17 -4.65 -7.49
C ARG A 37 -6.29 -5.77 -8.05
N ILE A 38 -4.97 -5.64 -7.96
CA ILE A 38 -4.05 -6.71 -8.36
C ILE A 38 -4.24 -7.95 -7.48
N GLY A 39 -4.66 -7.75 -6.24
CA GLY A 39 -4.74 -8.79 -5.23
C GLY A 39 -3.35 -9.24 -4.77
N CYS A 40 -3.30 -9.88 -3.61
CA CYS A 40 -2.09 -10.57 -3.19
C CYS A 40 -2.00 -11.91 -3.93
N PRO A 41 -0.88 -12.25 -4.60
CA PRO A 41 -0.73 -13.53 -5.30
C PRO A 41 -0.57 -14.74 -4.36
N SER A 42 -0.51 -14.50 -3.04
CA SER A 42 -0.40 -15.58 -2.04
C SER A 42 -1.69 -16.41 -2.00
N ARG A 43 -1.55 -17.72 -2.19
CA ARG A 43 -2.67 -18.70 -2.14
C ARG A 43 -2.93 -19.25 -0.73
N ARG A 44 -2.21 -18.78 0.30
CA ARG A 44 -2.38 -19.21 1.68
C ARG A 44 -3.28 -18.23 2.44
N ASP A 45 -3.73 -18.63 3.63
CA ASP A 45 -4.34 -17.75 4.63
C ASP A 45 -3.32 -16.72 5.16
N GLY A 46 -2.90 -15.79 4.31
CA GLY A 46 -1.92 -14.76 4.61
C GLY A 46 -1.06 -14.35 3.43
N CYS A 47 -0.23 -13.33 3.65
CA CYS A 47 0.72 -12.86 2.65
C CYS A 47 1.91 -13.82 2.51
N PHE A 48 2.64 -13.70 1.40
CA PHE A 48 3.90 -14.41 1.20
C PHE A 48 4.93 -14.05 2.29
N SER A 49 4.95 -12.78 2.70
CA SER A 49 5.77 -12.30 3.81
C SER A 49 5.08 -12.59 5.15
N LYS A 50 5.80 -13.24 6.07
CA LYS A 50 5.28 -13.55 7.43
C LYS A 50 4.91 -12.31 8.22
N ASP A 51 5.57 -11.19 7.96
CA ASP A 51 5.33 -9.89 8.61
C ASP A 51 4.11 -9.16 8.04
N ARG A 52 3.45 -9.72 7.00
CA ARG A 52 2.33 -9.08 6.32
C ARG A 52 1.02 -9.84 6.51
N GLY A 53 -0.03 -9.11 6.86
CA GLY A 53 -1.37 -9.63 7.09
C GLY A 53 -2.34 -9.28 5.97
N HIS A 54 -3.29 -10.18 5.71
CA HIS A 54 -4.46 -9.92 4.88
C HIS A 54 -5.61 -9.53 5.81
N PHE A 55 -5.95 -8.25 5.85
CA PHE A 55 -7.07 -7.74 6.62
C PHE A 55 -7.50 -6.39 6.06
N CYS A 56 -8.75 -6.00 6.32
CA CYS A 56 -9.27 -4.69 5.96
C CYS A 56 -9.34 -3.84 7.24
N PRO A 57 -8.46 -2.85 7.42
CA PRO A 57 -8.53 -1.96 8.56
C PRO A 57 -9.69 -0.96 8.39
N ASP A 58 -10.38 -0.62 9.47
CA ASP A 58 -11.45 0.40 9.44
C ASP A 58 -10.93 1.79 9.08
N ARG A 59 -9.67 2.07 9.41
CA ARG A 59 -8.97 3.31 9.04
C ARG A 59 -7.67 3.00 8.33
N LEU A 60 -7.53 3.55 7.13
CA LEU A 60 -6.33 3.48 6.33
C LEU A 60 -5.81 4.92 6.08
N PRO A 61 -4.56 5.24 6.46
CA PRO A 61 -4.00 6.57 6.21
C PRO A 61 -4.05 6.93 4.73
N SER A 62 -4.26 8.21 4.43
CA SER A 62 -4.37 8.69 3.06
C SER A 62 -3.10 8.41 2.26
N GLU A 63 -1.90 8.52 2.86
CA GLU A 63 -0.66 8.23 2.15
C GLU A 63 -0.59 6.76 1.71
N VAL A 64 -1.07 5.85 2.56
CA VAL A 64 -1.11 4.41 2.23
C VAL A 64 -2.13 4.14 1.14
N ARG A 65 -3.30 4.80 1.17
CA ARG A 65 -4.28 4.70 0.07
C ARG A 65 -3.71 5.19 -1.25
N ASP A 66 -3.04 6.34 -1.24
CA ASP A 66 -2.45 6.93 -2.43
C ASP A 66 -1.38 6.02 -3.03
N VAL A 67 -0.59 5.35 -2.18
CA VAL A 67 0.37 4.33 -2.63
C VAL A 67 -0.33 3.11 -3.21
N ILE A 68 -1.41 2.61 -2.60
CA ILE A 68 -2.18 1.50 -3.15
C ILE A 68 -2.76 1.85 -4.52
N ILE A 69 -3.28 3.08 -4.67
CA ILE A 69 -3.83 3.57 -5.93
C ILE A 69 -2.72 3.73 -6.98
N CYS A 70 -1.64 4.43 -6.65
CA CYS A 70 -0.56 4.75 -7.58
C CYS A 70 0.27 3.52 -7.99
N CYS A 71 0.60 2.65 -7.05
CA CYS A 71 1.53 1.54 -7.26
C CYS A 71 0.84 0.22 -7.56
N TYR A 72 -0.39 0.02 -7.09
CA TYR A 72 -1.12 -1.25 -7.22
C TYR A 72 -2.47 -1.12 -7.95
N GLY A 73 -2.80 0.04 -8.51
CA GLY A 73 -3.96 0.22 -9.38
C GLY A 73 -5.29 0.45 -8.66
N GLY A 74 -5.25 0.78 -7.36
CA GLY A 74 -6.43 1.10 -6.56
C GLY A 74 -7.03 -0.12 -5.88
N PHE A 75 -8.20 0.08 -5.25
CA PHE A 75 -8.97 -0.93 -4.53
C PHE A 75 -9.93 -1.67 -5.46
#